data_AF-A0A0L6T7P2-F1
#
_entry.id   AF-A0A0L6T7P2-F1
#
_cell.length_a   1.000
_cell.length_b   1.000
_cell.length_c   1.000
_cell.angle_alpha   90.00
_cell.angle_beta   90.00
_cell.angle_gamma   90.00
#
_symmetry.space_group_name_H-M   'P 1'
#
loop_
_entity.id
_entity.type
_entity.pdbx_description
1 polymer ?
#
loop_
_entity_poly.entity_id
_entity_poly.type
_entity_poly.pdbx_seq_one_letter_code
_entity_poly.pdbx_strand_id
1 'polypeptide(L)'
;MPQIEINFIAIAIAVVLNFFIGYAWYGPLFGKAWNRALGRTESHAAQGADLAKGLVANIVGAFLLAFVLANNIGAWTPASWGVQAAGYSPVSQALQAAFFTWLGFIVPPVLNSTVWEGRRWSLFGINGGYYLVSLLVAALLITHLR
;
A
#
# COMPACT_ATOMS: atom_id res chain seq x y z
N MET A 1 -17.86 9.25 19.38
CA MET A 1 -17.25 8.57 18.22
C MET A 1 -16.15 9.47 17.69
N PRO A 2 -15.03 8.94 17.14
CA PRO A 2 -13.95 9.79 16.67
C PRO A 2 -14.43 10.65 15.51
N GLN A 3 -14.10 11.95 15.52
CA GLN A 3 -14.32 12.82 14.37
C GLN A 3 -13.13 12.64 13.43
N ILE A 4 -13.34 11.93 12.32
CA ILE A 4 -12.30 11.67 11.32
C ILE A 4 -12.59 12.54 10.10
N GLU A 5 -11.78 13.58 9.93
CA GLU A 5 -11.79 14.39 8.73
C GLU A 5 -10.88 13.76 7.68
N ILE A 6 -11.44 13.47 6.50
CA ILE A 6 -10.71 12.83 5.41
C ILE A 6 -10.44 13.87 4.32
N ASN A 7 -9.17 14.19 4.13
CA ASN A 7 -8.75 14.98 2.99
C ASN A 7 -8.71 14.11 1.72
N PHE A 8 -9.75 14.22 0.89
CA PHE A 8 -9.84 13.49 -0.38
C PHE A 8 -8.75 13.90 -1.39
N ILE A 9 -8.20 15.12 -1.30
CA ILE A 9 -7.07 15.55 -2.13
C ILE A 9 -5.82 14.75 -1.73
N ALA A 10 -5.59 14.58 -0.42
CA ALA A 10 -4.48 13.74 0.06
C ALA A 10 -4.63 12.29 -0.42
N ILE A 11 -5.84 11.73 -0.38
CA ILE A 11 -6.10 10.38 -0.93
C ILE A 11 -5.80 10.34 -2.43
N ALA A 12 -6.28 11.31 -3.22
CA ALA A 12 -6.04 11.34 -4.66
C ALA A 12 -4.54 11.40 -5.00
N ILE A 13 -3.78 12.23 -4.29
CA ILE A 13 -2.32 12.32 -4.45
C ILE A 13 -1.66 10.99 -4.05
N ALA A 14 -2.08 10.36 -2.96
CA ALA A 14 -1.55 9.07 -2.53
C ALA A 14 -1.80 7.96 -3.58
N VAL A 15 -2.97 7.96 -4.23
CA VAL A 15 -3.29 7.02 -5.32
C VAL A 15 -2.35 7.23 -6.51
N VAL A 16 -2.15 8.49 -6.93
CA VAL A 16 -1.26 8.82 -8.04
C VAL A 16 0.18 8.41 -7.74
N LEU A 17 0.68 8.68 -6.54
CA LEU A 17 2.03 8.26 -6.15
C LEU A 17 2.17 6.74 -6.09
N ASN A 18 1.20 6.04 -5.50
CA ASN A 18 1.20 4.57 -5.45
C ASN A 18 1.14 3.94 -6.85
N PHE A 19 0.45 4.58 -7.80
CA PHE A 19 0.48 4.17 -9.20
C PHE A 19 1.91 4.21 -9.77
N PHE A 20 2.63 5.33 -9.58
CA PHE A 20 4.01 5.45 -10.04
C PHE A 20 4.98 4.52 -9.28
N ILE A 21 4.75 4.29 -7.99
CA ILE A 21 5.49 3.30 -7.20
C ILE A 21 5.27 1.91 -7.80
N GLY A 22 4.02 1.53 -8.09
CA GLY A 22 3.71 0.24 -8.73
C GLY A 22 4.39 0.08 -10.08
N TYR A 23 4.34 1.11 -10.92
CA TYR A 23 5.04 1.13 -12.20
C TYR A 23 6.56 0.96 -12.02
N ALA A 24 7.20 1.72 -11.14
CA ALA A 24 8.64 1.64 -10.88
C ALA A 24 9.04 0.29 -10.28
N TRP A 25 8.23 -0.23 -9.34
CA TRP A 25 8.50 -1.46 -8.60
C TRP A 25 8.42 -2.70 -9.50
N TYR A 26 7.29 -2.87 -10.19
CA TYR A 26 7.03 -4.03 -11.06
C TYR A 26 7.57 -3.86 -12.48
N GLY A 27 8.07 -2.67 -12.84
CA GLY A 27 8.78 -2.40 -14.08
C GLY A 27 10.30 -2.42 -13.87
N PRO A 28 10.96 -1.26 -13.82
CA PRO A 28 12.42 -1.16 -13.84
C PRO A 28 13.14 -1.76 -12.63
N LEU A 29 12.57 -1.72 -11.42
CA LEU A 29 13.27 -2.15 -10.20
C LEU A 29 13.26 -3.67 -10.04
N PHE A 30 12.08 -4.28 -9.99
CA PHE A 30 11.92 -5.71 -9.69
C PHE A 30 11.17 -6.49 -10.77
N GLY A 31 10.80 -5.88 -11.89
CA GLY A 31 9.97 -6.52 -12.93
C GLY A 31 10.58 -7.80 -13.50
N LYS A 32 11.89 -7.81 -13.77
CA LYS A 32 12.59 -9.03 -14.25
C LYS A 32 12.55 -10.16 -13.22
N ALA A 33 12.85 -9.85 -11.96
CA ALA A 33 12.82 -10.82 -10.86
C ALA A 33 11.40 -11.33 -10.61
N TRP A 34 10.41 -10.44 -10.68
CA TRP A 34 8.99 -10.75 -10.53
C TRP A 34 8.48 -11.68 -11.64
N ASN A 35 8.78 -11.37 -12.90
CA ASN A 35 8.41 -12.21 -14.04
C ASN A 35 9.03 -13.61 -13.96
N ARG A 36 10.33 -13.69 -13.65
CA ARG A 36 11.01 -14.97 -13.41
C ARG A 36 10.37 -15.74 -12.27
N ALA A 37 9.94 -15.04 -11.22
CA ALA A 37 9.33 -15.68 -10.07
C ALA A 37 7.93 -16.23 -10.36
N LEU A 38 7.19 -15.55 -11.25
CA LEU A 38 5.90 -15.99 -11.80
C LEU A 38 6.04 -17.06 -12.89
N GLY A 39 7.26 -17.43 -13.30
CA GLY A 39 7.49 -18.37 -14.41
C GLY A 39 7.06 -17.83 -15.78
N ARG A 40 6.88 -16.51 -15.90
CA ARG A 40 6.51 -15.86 -17.16
C ARG A 40 7.75 -15.70 -18.04
N THR A 41 7.65 -16.09 -19.31
CA THR A 41 8.63 -15.72 -20.34
C THR A 41 8.50 -14.22 -20.66
N GLU A 42 9.59 -13.57 -21.07
CA GLU A 42 9.64 -12.12 -21.33
C GLU A 42 8.60 -11.62 -22.36
N SER A 43 7.99 -12.54 -23.12
CA SER A 43 6.90 -12.30 -24.08
C SER A 43 5.52 -11.99 -23.43
N HIS A 44 5.35 -12.15 -22.12
CA HIS A 44 4.05 -11.94 -21.45
C HIS A 44 3.83 -10.47 -21.04
N ALA A 45 3.89 -9.54 -22.00
CA ALA A 45 3.35 -8.20 -21.79
C ALA A 45 1.81 -8.29 -21.81
N ALA A 46 1.14 -7.81 -20.75
CA ALA A 46 -0.31 -7.67 -20.78
C ALA A 46 -0.70 -6.70 -21.90
N GLN A 47 -1.63 -7.07 -22.76
CA GLN A 47 -2.08 -6.25 -23.90
C GLN A 47 -3.57 -5.96 -23.82
N GLY A 48 -3.98 -4.84 -24.43
CA GLY A 48 -5.38 -4.48 -24.60
C GLY A 48 -6.20 -4.50 -23.30
N ALA A 49 -7.25 -5.31 -23.27
CA ALA A 49 -8.20 -5.37 -22.16
C ALA A 49 -7.57 -5.85 -20.83
N ASP A 50 -6.54 -6.69 -20.87
CA ASP A 50 -5.92 -7.22 -19.65
C ASP A 50 -5.04 -6.17 -18.96
N LEU A 51 -4.38 -5.32 -19.75
CA LEU A 51 -3.68 -4.15 -19.21
C LEU A 51 -4.67 -3.16 -18.59
N ALA A 52 -5.77 -2.86 -19.27
CA ALA A 52 -6.79 -1.96 -18.75
C ALA A 52 -7.40 -2.48 -17.44
N LYS A 53 -7.72 -3.77 -17.35
CA LYS A 53 -8.20 -4.41 -16.11
C LYS A 53 -7.16 -4.30 -14.98
N GLY A 54 -5.89 -4.55 -15.28
CA GLY A 54 -4.81 -4.44 -14.30
C GLY A 54 -4.64 -3.01 -13.76
N LEU A 55 -4.73 -2.01 -14.63
CA LEU A 55 -4.67 -0.59 -14.26
C LEU A 55 -5.86 -0.19 -13.37
N VAL A 56 -7.08 -0.56 -13.76
CA VAL A 56 -8.28 -0.27 -12.96
C VAL A 56 -8.20 -0.94 -11.61
N ALA A 57 -7.81 -2.22 -11.55
CA ALA A 57 -7.64 -2.93 -10.29
C ALA A 57 -6.57 -2.27 -9.39
N ASN A 58 -5.47 -1.78 -9.98
CA ASN A 58 -4.43 -1.08 -9.22
C ASN A 58 -4.94 0.25 -8.65
N ILE A 59 -5.63 1.07 -9.45
CA ILE A 59 -6.19 2.35 -9.01
C ILE A 59 -7.23 2.15 -7.90
N VAL A 60 -8.17 1.22 -8.09
CA VAL A 60 -9.19 0.90 -7.08
C VAL A 60 -8.54 0.37 -5.81
N GLY A 61 -7.57 -0.55 -5.93
CA GLY A 61 -6.82 -1.07 -4.79
C GLY A 61 -6.04 0.01 -4.04
N ALA A 62 -5.37 0.91 -4.75
CA ALA A 62 -4.63 2.03 -4.17
C ALA A 62 -5.57 3.01 -3.45
N PHE A 63 -6.75 3.30 -4.03
CA PHE A 63 -7.77 4.14 -3.40
C PHE A 63 -8.29 3.52 -2.12
N LEU A 64 -8.71 2.25 -2.15
CA LEU A 64 -9.22 1.54 -0.98
C LEU A 64 -8.16 1.47 0.13
N LEU A 65 -6.92 1.17 -0.23
CA LEU A 65 -5.79 1.16 0.70
C LEU A 65 -5.60 2.53 1.35
N ALA A 66 -5.53 3.61 0.57
CA ALA A 66 -5.34 4.96 1.09
C ALA A 66 -6.53 5.42 1.95
N PHE A 67 -7.77 5.12 1.53
CA PHE A 67 -8.99 5.46 2.24
C PHE A 67 -9.09 4.74 3.60
N VAL A 68 -8.87 3.42 3.63
CA VAL A 68 -8.90 2.64 4.87
C VAL A 68 -7.76 3.08 5.79
N LEU A 69 -6.57 3.33 5.25
CA LEU A 69 -5.42 3.81 6.03
C LEU A 69 -5.69 5.19 6.65
N ALA A 70 -6.32 6.12 5.94
CA ALA A 70 -6.72 7.42 6.48
C ALA A 70 -7.67 7.28 7.67
N ASN A 71 -8.67 6.40 7.55
CA ASN A 71 -9.60 6.09 8.63
C ASN A 71 -8.89 5.44 9.82
N ASN A 72 -8.00 4.48 9.57
CA ASN A 72 -7.23 3.83 10.62
C ASN A 72 -6.38 4.84 11.38
N ILE A 73 -5.55 5.63 10.69
CA ILE A 73 -4.75 6.70 11.32
C ILE A 73 -5.69 7.64 12.09
N GLY A 74 -6.86 7.96 11.56
CA GLY A 74 -7.85 8.83 12.21
C GLY A 74 -8.34 8.28 13.54
N ALA A 75 -8.74 7.01 13.54
CA ALA A 75 -9.20 6.33 14.75
C ALA A 75 -8.13 6.24 15.84
N TRP A 76 -6.85 6.10 15.46
CA TRP A 76 -5.71 6.04 16.39
C TRP A 76 -5.10 7.41 16.73
N THR A 77 -5.70 8.51 16.27
CA THR A 77 -5.26 9.87 16.60
C THR A 77 -6.03 10.41 17.81
N PRO A 78 -5.38 10.74 18.93
CA PRO A 78 -6.05 11.26 20.12
C PRO A 78 -6.89 12.52 19.86
N ALA A 79 -6.44 13.37 18.93
CA ALA A 79 -7.17 14.58 18.52
C ALA A 79 -8.56 14.26 17.95
N SER A 80 -8.73 13.14 17.24
CA SER A 80 -10.04 12.68 16.73
C SER A 80 -11.02 12.36 17.86
N TRP A 81 -10.52 12.11 19.08
CA TRP A 81 -11.30 11.85 20.28
C TRP A 81 -11.43 13.09 21.18
N GLY A 82 -10.99 14.27 20.73
CA GLY A 82 -10.97 15.50 21.53
C GLY A 82 -9.91 15.52 22.63
N VAL A 83 -8.95 14.58 22.60
CA VAL A 83 -7.86 14.49 23.58
C VAL A 83 -6.62 15.19 23.03
N GLN A 84 -6.18 16.25 23.71
CA GLN A 84 -4.89 16.87 23.41
C GLN A 84 -3.77 16.00 23.98
N ALA A 85 -3.16 15.19 23.13
CA ALA A 85 -2.02 14.39 23.52
C ALA A 85 -0.72 15.15 23.24
N ALA A 86 -0.12 15.71 24.30
CA ALA A 86 1.21 16.30 24.21
C ALA A 86 2.25 15.21 23.85
N GLY A 87 3.06 15.45 22.82
CA GLY A 87 4.20 14.59 22.45
C GLY A 87 3.95 13.52 21.37
N TYR A 88 2.78 13.48 20.73
CA TYR A 88 2.56 12.59 19.58
C TYR A 88 3.19 13.15 18.31
N SER A 89 4.24 12.50 17.79
CA SER A 89 4.79 12.82 16.48
C SER A 89 3.85 12.29 15.39
N PRO A 90 3.30 13.15 14.50
CA PRO A 90 2.44 12.70 13.41
C PRO A 90 3.17 11.69 12.49
N VAL A 91 4.47 11.90 12.30
CA VAL A 91 5.32 11.00 11.50
C VAL A 91 5.42 9.62 12.15
N SER A 92 5.68 9.54 13.46
CA SER A 92 5.81 8.23 14.12
C SER A 92 4.49 7.48 14.12
N GLN A 93 3.35 8.18 14.21
CA GLN A 93 2.03 7.59 14.08
C GLN A 93 1.79 7.04 12.67
N ALA A 94 2.11 7.82 11.63
CA ALA A 94 1.97 7.39 10.25
C ALA A 94 2.79 6.12 9.95
N LEU A 95 4.05 6.10 10.40
CA LEU A 95 4.93 4.95 10.23
C LEU A 95 4.43 3.71 10.97
N GLN A 96 4.00 3.86 12.23
CA GLN A 96 3.45 2.73 12.99
C GLN A 96 2.15 2.21 12.38
N ALA A 97 1.24 3.10 11.97
CA ALA A 97 0.00 2.71 11.33
C ALA A 97 0.26 1.92 10.04
N ALA A 98 1.12 2.42 9.16
CA ALA A 98 1.51 1.72 7.94
C ALA A 98 2.17 0.37 8.24
N PHE A 99 3.11 0.33 9.19
CA PHE A 99 3.85 -0.87 9.54
C PHE A 99 2.97 -1.96 10.14
N PHE A 100 2.11 -1.62 11.11
CA PHE A 100 1.21 -2.61 11.72
C PHE A 100 0.08 -3.04 10.77
N THR A 101 -0.41 -2.14 9.92
CA THR A 101 -1.34 -2.52 8.83
C THR A 101 -0.66 -3.52 7.89
N TRP A 102 0.58 -3.25 7.48
CA TRP A 102 1.36 -4.19 6.66
C TRP A 102 1.57 -5.52 7.38
N LEU A 103 2.04 -5.50 8.63
CA LEU A 103 2.38 -6.69 9.39
C LEU A 103 1.15 -7.57 9.68
N GLY A 104 0.01 -6.98 10.00
CA GLY A 104 -1.20 -7.72 10.35
C GLY A 104 -2.04 -8.15 9.15
N PHE A 105 -2.10 -7.35 8.09
CA PHE A 105 -3.07 -7.54 7.00
C PHE A 105 -2.44 -7.87 5.65
N ILE A 106 -1.13 -7.64 5.47
CA ILE A 106 -0.44 -7.96 4.22
C ILE A 106 0.48 -9.16 4.40
N VAL A 107 1.32 -9.16 5.44
CA VAL A 107 2.29 -10.23 5.66
C VAL A 107 1.62 -11.61 5.76
N PRO A 108 0.55 -11.83 6.54
CA PRO A 108 0.00 -13.17 6.70
C PRO A 108 -0.61 -13.75 5.40
N PRO A 109 -1.44 -13.01 4.64
CA PRO A 109 -1.93 -13.52 3.35
C PRO A 109 -0.81 -13.81 2.34
N VAL A 110 0.18 -12.91 2.22
CA VAL A 110 1.29 -13.10 1.27
C VAL A 110 2.18 -14.27 1.71
N LEU A 111 2.47 -14.39 3.01
CA LEU A 111 3.22 -15.52 3.58
C LEU A 111 2.48 -16.84 3.36
N ASN A 112 1.17 -16.89 3.63
CA ASN A 112 0.35 -18.07 3.40
C ASN A 112 0.37 -18.48 1.93
N SER A 113 0.20 -17.54 1.00
CA SER A 113 0.32 -17.85 -0.44
C SER A 113 1.71 -18.36 -0.83
N THR A 114 2.75 -17.98 -0.09
CA THR A 114 4.13 -18.42 -0.35
C THR A 114 4.34 -19.85 0.14
N VAL A 115 3.93 -20.14 1.37
CA VAL A 115 4.14 -21.43 2.01
C VAL A 115 3.18 -22.49 1.47
N TRP A 116 1.89 -22.19 1.38
CA TRP A 116 0.85 -23.18 1.07
C TRP A 116 0.61 -23.36 -0.43
N GLU A 117 0.74 -22.31 -1.22
CA GLU A 117 0.57 -22.41 -2.68
C GLU A 117 1.89 -22.68 -3.42
N GLY A 118 2.99 -22.88 -2.68
CA GLY A 118 4.31 -23.18 -3.24
C GLY A 118 4.90 -22.05 -4.09
N ARG A 119 4.46 -20.80 -3.88
CA ARG A 119 5.01 -19.65 -4.61
C ARG A 119 6.47 -19.42 -4.20
N ARG A 120 7.25 -18.82 -5.10
CA ARG A 120 8.65 -18.51 -4.82
C ARG A 120 8.76 -17.44 -3.74
N TRP A 121 9.71 -17.61 -2.81
CA TRP A 121 10.01 -16.62 -1.75
C TRP A 121 10.39 -15.24 -2.28
N SER A 122 10.87 -15.12 -3.51
CA SER A 122 11.07 -13.83 -4.16
C SER A 122 9.75 -13.07 -4.36
N LEU A 123 8.61 -13.74 -4.56
CA LEU A 123 7.30 -13.08 -4.63
C LEU A 123 6.86 -12.54 -3.28
N PHE A 124 7.18 -13.22 -2.17
CA PHE A 124 6.95 -12.70 -0.83
C PHE A 124 7.70 -11.39 -0.63
N GLY A 125 9.00 -11.36 -0.93
CA GLY A 125 9.81 -10.15 -0.80
C GLY A 125 9.36 -9.01 -1.72
N ILE A 126 9.08 -9.31 -2.99
CA ILE A 126 8.69 -8.30 -3.98
C ILE A 126 7.31 -7.72 -3.66
N ASN A 127 6.30 -8.56 -3.45
CA ASN A 127 4.93 -8.10 -3.20
C ASN A 127 4.78 -7.55 -1.78
N GLY A 128 5.35 -8.22 -0.78
CA GLY A 128 5.34 -7.77 0.60
C GLY A 128 6.04 -6.41 0.75
N GLY A 129 7.20 -6.23 0.10
CA GLY A 129 7.93 -4.97 0.07
C GLY A 129 7.18 -3.85 -0.64
N TYR A 130 6.56 -4.15 -1.79
CA TYR A 130 5.73 -3.19 -2.53
C TYR A 130 4.63 -2.59 -1.65
N TYR A 131 3.87 -3.44 -0.96
CA TYR A 131 2.79 -2.98 -0.09
C TYR A 131 3.30 -2.19 1.11
N LEU A 132 4.43 -2.58 1.70
CA LEU A 132 5.03 -1.83 2.81
C LEU A 132 5.38 -0.41 2.35
N VAL A 133 6.09 -0.26 1.24
CA VAL A 133 6.48 1.06 0.70
C VAL A 133 5.24 1.88 0.35
N SER A 134 4.26 1.27 -0.31
CA SER A 134 3.00 1.95 -0.69
C SER A 134 2.23 2.44 0.54
N LEU A 135 2.15 1.63 1.59
CA LEU A 135 1.51 1.99 2.86
C LEU A 135 2.27 3.12 3.57
N LEU A 136 3.61 3.07 3.61
CA LEU A 136 4.43 4.10 4.25
C LEU A 136 4.27 5.45 3.55
N VAL A 137 4.35 5.47 2.21
CA VAL A 137 4.18 6.70 1.42
C VAL A 137 2.76 7.26 1.59
N ALA A 138 1.74 6.41 1.48
CA ALA A 138 0.35 6.84 1.67
C ALA A 138 0.12 7.38 3.08
N ALA A 139 0.58 6.69 4.12
CA ALA A 139 0.42 7.14 5.51
C ALA A 139 1.10 8.49 5.76
N LEU A 140 2.35 8.65 5.30
CA LEU A 140 3.08 9.90 5.47
C LEU A 140 2.36 11.05 4.77
N LEU A 141 1.89 10.83 3.54
CA LEU A 141 1.20 11.85 2.78
C LEU A 141 -0.15 12.24 3.39
N ILE A 142 -0.96 11.25 3.76
CA ILE A 142 -2.25 11.48 4.42
C ILE A 142 -2.06 12.26 5.72
N THR A 143 -1.04 11.93 6.52
CA THR A 143 -0.81 12.61 7.78
C THR A 143 -0.24 14.02 7.63
N HIS A 144 0.56 14.30 6.59
CA HIS A 144 1.10 15.64 6.35
C HIS A 144 0.09 16.59 5.70
N LEU A 145 -0.84 16.05 4.90
CA LEU A 145 -1.87 16.83 4.20
C LEU A 145 -3.21 16.83 4.94
N ARG A 146 -3.21 16.46 6.22
CA ARG A 146 -4.40 16.42 7.06
C ARG A 146 -4.99 17.80 7.32
#